data_AF-A0A1Z9JFN8-F1
#
_entry.id   AF-A0A1Z9JFN8-F1
#
_cell.length_a   1.000
_cell.length_b   1.000
_cell.length_c   1.000
_cell.angle_alpha   90.00
_cell.angle_beta   90.00
_cell.angle_gamma   90.00
#
_symmetry.space_group_name_H-M   'P 1'
#
loop_
_entity.id
_entity.type
_entity.pdbx_description
1 polymer ?
#
loop_
_entity_poly.entity_id
_entity_poly.type
_entity_poly.pdbx_seq_one_letter_code
_entity_poly.pdbx_strand_id
1 'polypeptide(L)'
;MDIKSITIAAIIGTIGGAGASHFMAEQRQASIDERLQKSPPVVVVDFAKMAMQYPDGATPEEVEKLMMQTNDAVVRLREAGYMVLDAGAVVAAPEDVYLPEDLVQ
;
A
#
# COMPACT_ATOMS: atom_id res chain seq x y z
N MET A 1 5.69 46.12 -27.02
CA MET A 1 6.16 44.97 -26.21
C MET A 1 6.97 44.08 -27.15
N ASP A 2 8.26 43.86 -26.86
CA ASP A 2 9.17 43.15 -27.78
C ASP A 2 8.97 41.64 -27.65
N ILE A 3 8.81 40.95 -28.79
CA ILE A 3 8.63 39.49 -28.85
C ILE A 3 9.80 38.77 -28.17
N LYS A 4 11.01 39.35 -28.20
CA LYS A 4 12.20 38.81 -27.54
C LYS A 4 12.05 38.79 -26.02
N SER A 5 11.47 39.84 -25.43
CA SER A 5 11.22 39.90 -23.99
C SER A 5 10.18 38.87 -23.54
N ILE A 6 9.16 38.61 -24.37
CA ILE A 6 8.15 37.58 -24.09
C ILE A 6 8.79 36.19 -24.11
N THR A 7 9.62 35.89 -25.12
CA THR A 7 10.31 34.60 -25.23
C THR A 7 11.27 34.35 -24.07
N ILE A 8 12.04 35.36 -23.65
CA ILE A 8 12.94 35.26 -22.49
C ILE A 8 12.16 35.00 -21.20
N ALA A 9 11.07 35.74 -20.98
CA ALA A 9 10.21 35.55 -19.81
C ALA A 9 9.56 34.16 -19.79
N ALA A 10 9.13 33.65 -20.95
CA ALA A 10 8.57 32.31 -21.07
C ALA A 10 9.60 31.22 -20.76
N ILE A 11 10.85 31.36 -21.24
CA ILE A 11 11.94 30.42 -20.93
C ILE A 11 12.25 30.43 -19.43
N ILE A 12 12.41 31.62 -18.84
CA ILE A 12 12.69 31.76 -17.39
C ILE A 12 11.53 31.22 -16.56
N GLY A 13 10.28 31.53 -16.93
CA GLY A 13 9.09 31.04 -16.25
C GLY A 13 8.95 29.51 -16.32
N THR A 14 9.31 28.92 -17.46
CA THR A 14 9.26 27.45 -17.63
C THR A 14 10.36 26.77 -16.82
N ILE A 15 11.59 27.29 -16.85
CA ILE A 15 12.71 26.74 -16.07
C ILE A 15 12.45 26.89 -14.56
N GLY A 16 12.05 28.10 -14.13
CA GLY A 16 11.73 28.37 -12.73
C GLY A 16 10.53 27.56 -12.24
N GLY A 17 9.47 27.46 -13.05
CA GLY A 17 8.28 26.68 -12.75
C GLY A 17 8.58 25.17 -12.65
N ALA A 18 9.37 24.62 -13.58
CA ALA A 18 9.78 23.21 -13.55
C ALA A 18 10.66 22.91 -12.32
N GLY A 19 11.64 23.76 -12.01
CA GLY A 19 12.50 23.60 -10.84
C GLY A 19 11.73 23.69 -9.52
N ALA A 20 10.84 24.68 -9.37
CA ALA A 20 10.01 24.83 -8.17
C ALA A 20 9.02 23.65 -8.01
N SER A 21 8.45 23.18 -9.12
CA SER A 21 7.54 22.02 -9.11
C SER A 21 8.26 20.74 -8.70
N HIS A 22 9.49 20.52 -9.19
CA HIS A 22 10.30 19.36 -8.82
C HIS A 22 10.66 19.36 -7.33
N PHE A 23 11.08 20.52 -6.80
CA PHE A 23 11.40 20.67 -5.38
C PHE A 23 10.18 20.43 -4.47
N MET A 24 9.01 20.96 -4.83
CA MET A 24 7.77 20.69 -4.08
C MET A 24 7.31 19.24 -4.18
N ALA A 25 7.52 18.57 -5.32
CA ALA A 25 7.19 17.16 -5.49
C ALA A 25 8.06 16.28 -4.58
N GLU A 26 9.38 16.52 -4.54
CA GLU A 26 10.31 15.82 -3.65
C GLU A 26 9.92 15.98 -2.17
N GLN A 27 9.55 17.19 -1.74
CA GLN A 27 9.15 17.45 -0.37
C GLN A 27 7.87 16.71 0.02
N ARG A 28 6.89 16.62 -0.90
CA ARG A 28 5.66 15.83 -0.68
C ARG A 28 5.97 14.35 -0.62
N GLN A 29 6.81 13.86 -1.53
CA GLN A 29 7.25 12.46 -1.56
C GLN A 29 7.88 12.06 -0.21
N ALA A 30 8.83 12.86 0.28
CA ALA A 30 9.51 12.62 1.56
C ALA A 30 8.53 12.54 2.74
N SER A 31 7.51 13.41 2.77
CA SER A 31 6.50 13.40 3.83
C SER A 31 5.56 12.20 3.79
N ILE A 32 5.29 11.67 2.59
CA ILE A 32 4.49 10.46 2.38
C ILE A 32 5.33 9.24 2.79
N ASP A 33 6.58 9.17 2.34
CA ASP A 33 7.50 8.09 2.67
C ASP A 33 7.73 8.01 4.19
N GLU A 34 7.89 9.14 4.88
CA GLU A 34 8.03 9.18 6.34
C GLU A 34 6.77 8.66 7.06
N ARG A 35 5.58 9.01 6.57
CA ARG A 35 4.31 8.50 7.12
C ARG A 35 4.13 7.02 6.90
N LEU A 36 4.46 6.52 5.71
CA LEU A 36 4.39 5.10 5.37
C LEU A 36 5.38 4.28 6.22
N GLN A 37 6.57 4.82 6.50
CA GLN A 37 7.53 4.19 7.40
C GLN A 37 7.04 4.16 8.86
N LYS A 38 6.35 5.20 9.32
CA LYS A 38 5.86 5.30 10.71
C LYS A 38 4.55 4.56 10.96
N SER A 39 3.73 4.36 9.94
CA SER A 39 2.42 3.72 10.05
C SER A 39 2.16 2.91 8.78
N PRO A 40 2.75 1.71 8.67
CA PRO A 40 2.55 0.88 7.50
C PRO A 40 1.06 0.52 7.37
N PRO A 41 0.51 0.50 6.15
CA PRO A 41 -0.87 0.04 5.96
C PRO A 41 -0.98 -1.43 6.39
N VAL A 42 -2.05 -1.75 7.13
CA VAL A 42 -2.28 -3.10 7.69
C VAL A 42 -3.33 -3.83 6.88
N VAL A 43 -3.07 -5.10 6.55
CA VAL A 43 -4.03 -6.01 5.92
C VAL A 43 -4.12 -7.28 6.74
N VAL A 44 -5.35 -7.71 7.01
CA VAL A 44 -5.65 -8.98 7.70
C VAL A 44 -6.04 -10.02 6.67
N VAL A 45 -5.35 -11.17 6.68
CA VAL A 45 -5.55 -12.27 5.73
C VAL A 45 -6.13 -13.46 6.48
N ASP A 46 -7.29 -13.93 6.01
CA ASP A 46 -7.96 -15.12 6.53
C ASP A 46 -7.68 -16.32 5.63
N PHE A 47 -6.62 -17.08 5.94
CA PHE A 47 -6.22 -18.25 5.15
C PHE A 47 -7.26 -19.38 5.19
N ALA A 48 -7.99 -19.52 6.30
CA ALA A 48 -9.04 -20.53 6.40
C ALA A 48 -10.18 -20.22 5.42
N LYS A 49 -10.65 -18.97 5.41
CA LYS A 49 -11.69 -18.52 4.48
C LYS A 49 -11.24 -18.54 3.03
N MET A 50 -9.96 -18.30 2.75
CA MET A 50 -9.42 -18.46 1.39
C MET A 50 -9.39 -19.92 0.96
N ALA A 51 -8.97 -20.83 1.83
CA ALA A 51 -8.96 -22.27 1.53
C ALA A 51 -10.38 -22.82 1.33
N MET A 52 -11.37 -22.32 2.08
CA MET A 52 -12.79 -22.69 1.92
C MET A 52 -13.41 -22.23 0.60
N GLN A 53 -12.79 -21.29 -0.11
CA GLN A 53 -13.27 -20.84 -1.44
C GLN A 53 -12.73 -21.72 -2.57
N TYR A 54 -11.89 -22.72 -2.27
CA TYR A 54 -11.39 -23.62 -3.28
C TYR A 54 -12.52 -24.54 -3.76
N PRO A 55 -12.59 -24.86 -5.07
CA PRO A 55 -13.68 -25.66 -5.61
C PRO A 55 -13.73 -27.06 -4.98
N ASP A 56 -14.92 -27.50 -4.59
CA ASP A 56 -15.13 -28.88 -4.14
C ASP A 56 -14.77 -29.86 -5.26
N GLY A 57 -13.84 -30.78 -4.98
CA GLY A 57 -13.37 -31.77 -5.96
C GLY A 57 -12.31 -31.26 -6.93
N ALA A 58 -11.69 -30.10 -6.67
CA ALA A 58 -10.51 -29.64 -7.41
C ALA A 58 -9.39 -30.69 -7.41
N THR A 59 -8.67 -30.81 -8.52
CA THR A 59 -7.52 -31.73 -8.57
C THR A 59 -6.39 -31.20 -7.68
N PRO A 60 -5.48 -32.07 -7.21
CA PRO A 60 -4.32 -31.63 -6.42
C PRO A 60 -3.53 -30.50 -7.08
N GLU A 61 -3.39 -30.52 -8.41
CA GLU A 61 -2.68 -29.50 -9.18
C GLU A 61 -3.41 -28.15 -9.21
N GLU A 62 -4.75 -28.15 -9.24
CA GLU A 62 -5.56 -26.94 -9.20
C GLU A 62 -5.49 -26.27 -7.82
N VAL A 63 -5.51 -27.08 -6.76
CA VAL A 63 -5.32 -26.60 -5.38
C VAL A 63 -3.92 -26.03 -5.19
N GLU A 64 -2.88 -26.72 -5.65
CA GLU A 64 -1.51 -26.24 -5.58
C GLU A 64 -1.35 -24.89 -6.29
N LYS A 65 -1.94 -24.75 -7.48
CA LYS A 65 -1.92 -23.49 -8.23
C LYS A 65 -2.62 -22.36 -7.47
N LEU A 66 -3.78 -22.61 -6.86
CA LEU A 66 -4.51 -21.63 -6.06
C LEU A 66 -3.72 -21.22 -4.81
N MET A 67 -3.06 -22.18 -4.15
CA MET A 67 -2.18 -21.91 -3.01
C MET A 67 -0.98 -21.04 -3.41
N MET A 68 -0.34 -21.35 -4.54
CA MET A 68 0.76 -20.54 -5.07
C MET A 68 0.32 -19.12 -5.40
N GLN A 69 -0.83 -18.95 -6.05
CA GLN A 69 -1.38 -17.62 -6.37
C GLN A 69 -1.68 -16.80 -5.11
N THR A 70 -2.22 -17.45 -4.08
CA THR A 70 -2.51 -16.82 -2.80
C THR A 70 -1.22 -16.35 -2.11
N ASN A 71 -0.19 -17.19 -2.11
CA ASN A 71 1.11 -16.85 -1.55
C ASN A 71 1.76 -15.68 -2.30
N ASP A 72 1.76 -15.72 -3.64
CA ASP A 72 2.30 -14.64 -4.48
C ASP A 72 1.60 -13.29 -4.20
N ALA A 73 0.27 -13.30 -4.01
CA ALA A 73 -0.46 -12.10 -3.62
C ALA A 73 -0.02 -11.55 -2.25
N VAL A 74 0.18 -12.43 -1.26
CA VAL A 74 0.67 -12.04 0.07
C VAL A 74 2.09 -11.48 0.01
N VAL A 75 2.97 -12.09 -0.79
CA VAL A 75 4.35 -11.61 -0.99
C VAL A 75 4.35 -10.22 -1.61
N ARG A 76 3.56 -10.00 -2.66
CA ARG A 76 3.44 -8.67 -3.30
C ARG A 76 2.94 -7.60 -2.35
N LEU A 77 2.01 -7.92 -1.44
CA LEU A 77 1.56 -6.99 -0.41
C LEU A 77 2.70 -6.61 0.55
N ARG A 78 3.50 -7.59 0.98
CA ARG A 78 4.67 -7.35 1.84
C ARG A 78 5.72 -6.49 1.14
N GLU A 79 6.02 -6.78 -0.12
CA GLU A 79 6.96 -6.00 -0.94
C GLU A 79 6.48 -4.56 -1.19
N ALA A 80 5.16 -4.36 -1.26
CA ALA A 80 4.54 -3.04 -1.36
C ALA A 80 4.53 -2.27 -0.01
N GLY A 81 5.10 -2.83 1.06
CA GLY A 81 5.22 -2.18 2.37
C GLY A 81 4.02 -2.38 3.30
N TYR A 82 3.11 -3.31 2.99
CA TYR A 82 2.00 -3.65 3.89
C TYR A 82 2.45 -4.53 5.04
N MET A 83 1.91 -4.26 6.23
CA MET A 83 1.95 -5.18 7.35
C MET A 83 0.83 -6.21 7.19
N VAL A 84 1.21 -7.44 6.85
CA VAL A 84 0.26 -8.54 6.66
C VAL A 84 0.11 -9.35 7.95
N LEU A 85 -1.09 -9.37 8.50
CA LEU A 85 -1.45 -10.10 9.72
C LEU A 85 -2.32 -11.32 9.39
N ASP A 86 -2.12 -12.40 10.13
CA ASP A 86 -2.99 -13.58 10.07
C ASP A 86 -4.27 -13.32 10.88
N ALA A 87 -5.44 -13.63 10.30
CA ALA A 87 -6.72 -13.43 10.98
C ALA A 87 -6.84 -14.25 12.27
N GLY A 88 -6.30 -15.47 12.30
CA GLY A 88 -6.27 -16.30 13.49
C GLY A 88 -5.46 -15.65 14.62
N ALA A 89 -4.29 -15.08 14.30
CA ALA A 89 -3.47 -14.35 15.25
C ALA A 89 -4.13 -13.07 15.77
N VAL A 90 -4.92 -12.37 14.94
CA VAL A 90 -5.66 -11.16 15.35
C VAL A 90 -6.81 -11.52 16.29
N VAL A 91 -7.56 -12.59 16.00
CA VAL A 91 -8.70 -13.02 16.83
C VAL A 91 -8.23 -13.65 18.15
N ALA A 92 -7.10 -14.36 18.14
CA ALA A 92 -6.51 -14.96 19.34
C ALA A 92 -5.59 -14.00 20.11
N ALA A 93 -5.54 -12.73 19.71
CA ALA A 93 -4.73 -11.73 20.39
C ALA A 93 -5.22 -11.57 21.85
N PRO A 94 -4.31 -11.42 22.83
CA PRO A 94 -4.72 -11.23 24.21
C PRO A 94 -5.53 -9.93 24.39
N GLU A 95 -6.39 -9.88 25.41
CA GLU A 95 -7.32 -8.75 25.62
C GLU A 95 -6.61 -7.41 25.86
N ASP A 96 -5.37 -7.43 26.35
CA ASP A 96 -4.58 -6.21 26.62
C ASP A 96 -4.10 -5.49 25.35
N VAL A 97 -4.16 -6.15 24.19
CA VAL A 97 -3.83 -5.57 22.88
C VAL A 97 -5.06 -5.41 21.97
N TYR A 98 -6.26 -5.73 22.47
CA TYR A 98 -7.52 -5.57 21.76
C TYR A 98 -8.27 -4.34 22.27
N LEU A 99 -8.80 -3.50 21.37
CA LEU A 99 -9.73 -2.44 21.75
C LEU A 99 -11.15 -3.01 21.69
N PRO A 100 -11.87 -3.13 22.81
CA PRO A 100 -13.19 -3.74 22.82
C PRO A 100 -14.23 -2.82 22.14
N GLU A 101 -15.19 -3.43 21.47
CA GLU A 101 -16.16 -2.73 20.60
C GLU A 101 -17.09 -1.78 21.36
N ASP A 102 -17.33 -2.05 22.64
CA ASP A 102 -18.15 -1.25 23.55
C ASP A 102 -17.56 0.13 23.84
N LEU A 103 -16.25 0.32 23.65
CA LEU A 103 -15.56 1.61 23.80
C LEU A 103 -15.67 2.53 22.56
N VAL A 104 -16.15 2.02 21.42
CA VAL A 104 -16.13 2.74 20.13
C VAL A 104 -17.54 3.11 19.64
N GLN A 105 -18.58 2.86 20.45
CA GLN A 105 -19.98 3.21 20.15
C GLN A 105 -20.38 4.62 20.62
#